data_AF-A0AAW4B3Q3-F1
#
_entry.id   AF-A0AAW4B3Q3-F1
#
_cell.length_a   1.000
_cell.length_b   1.000
_cell.length_c   1.000
_cell.angle_alpha   90.00
_cell.angle_beta   90.00
_cell.angle_gamma   90.00
#
_symmetry.space_group_name_H-M   'P 1'
#
loop_
_entity.id
_entity.type
_entity.pdbx_description
1 polymer ?
#
loop_
_entity_poly.entity_id
_entity_poly.type
_entity_poly.pdbx_seq_one_letter_code
_entity_poly.pdbx_strand_id
1 'polypeptide(L)'
;MITSYAHAFSSNEIYKSLDITSFNSSLMQKISENQRYFPQLDLPKPKISNESILIESDYWKYEIKFLKETSSGIHICFIDKAKWGSYDTQTPMIIRKYANEYVAIKMVSDVCEDFAK
;
A
#
# COMPACT_ATOMS: atom_id res chain seq x y z
N MET A 1 11.30 -21.25 -4.96
CA MET A 1 11.24 -21.49 -3.51
C MET A 1 10.74 -20.20 -2.90
N ILE A 2 9.46 -20.13 -2.54
CA ILE A 2 8.85 -18.89 -2.01
C ILE A 2 9.23 -18.85 -0.52
N THR A 3 10.22 -18.02 -0.18
CA THR A 3 10.59 -17.79 1.21
C THR A 3 9.45 -17.03 1.86
N SER A 4 8.62 -17.72 2.62
CA SER A 4 7.64 -17.09 3.52
C SER A 4 8.43 -16.34 4.59
N TYR A 5 8.47 -15.02 4.48
CA TYR A 5 9.01 -14.17 5.53
C TYR A 5 7.95 -14.08 6.64
N ALA A 6 8.29 -14.53 7.84
CA ALA A 6 7.48 -14.25 9.02
C ALA A 6 7.59 -12.74 9.31
N HIS A 7 6.61 -11.98 8.81
CA HIS A 7 6.49 -10.56 9.08
C HIS A 7 5.99 -10.35 10.52
N ALA A 8 6.66 -9.49 11.29
CA ALA A 8 6.26 -9.21 12.67
C ALA A 8 5.11 -8.20 12.75
N PHE A 9 4.72 -7.61 11.62
CA PHE A 9 3.65 -6.62 11.51
C PHE A 9 2.30 -7.24 11.12
N SER A 10 1.22 -6.52 11.45
CA SER A 10 -0.14 -6.92 11.10
C SER A 10 -0.63 -6.20 9.83
N SER A 11 -0.85 -6.94 8.74
CA SER A 11 -1.42 -6.39 7.50
C SER A 11 -2.78 -5.72 7.72
N ASN A 12 -3.59 -6.25 8.65
CA ASN A 12 -4.89 -5.65 9.00
C ASN A 12 -4.72 -4.31 9.72
N GLU A 13 -3.71 -4.18 10.56
CA GLU A 13 -3.40 -2.91 11.23
C GLU A 13 -2.92 -1.87 10.21
N ILE A 14 -2.04 -2.26 9.29
CA ILE A 14 -1.56 -1.41 8.19
C ILE A 14 -2.73 -0.92 7.34
N TYR A 15 -3.65 -1.81 6.93
CA TYR A 15 -4.86 -1.40 6.20
C TYR A 15 -5.67 -0.33 6.95
N LYS A 16 -5.79 -0.47 8.28
CA LYS A 16 -6.62 0.42 9.09
C LYS A 16 -5.99 1.78 9.39
N SER A 17 -4.67 1.87 9.35
CA SER A 17 -3.94 3.01 9.94
C SER A 17 -2.80 3.55 9.08
N LEU A 18 -2.60 3.05 7.86
CA LEU A 18 -1.71 3.66 6.89
C LEU A 18 -2.30 4.97 6.39
N ASP A 19 -1.61 6.08 6.69
CA ASP A 19 -1.97 7.41 6.22
C ASP A 19 -1.73 7.52 4.71
N ILE A 20 -2.81 7.49 3.94
CA ILE A 20 -2.78 7.55 2.48
C ILE A 20 -2.41 8.95 1.95
N THR A 21 -2.39 9.98 2.80
CA THR A 21 -1.93 11.33 2.46
C THR A 21 -0.40 11.45 2.52
N SER A 22 0.28 10.45 3.09
CA SER A 22 1.75 10.43 3.21
C SER A 22 2.48 10.04 1.93
N PHE A 23 1.75 9.67 0.86
CA PHE A 23 2.32 9.33 -0.44
C PHE A 23 1.37 9.71 -1.58
N ASN A 24 1.93 9.90 -2.78
CA ASN A 24 1.15 10.26 -3.96
C ASN A 24 0.35 9.05 -4.46
N SER A 25 -0.95 9.23 -4.67
CA SER A 25 -1.83 8.24 -5.30
C SER A 25 -3.08 8.90 -5.87
N SER A 26 -3.78 8.18 -6.74
CA SER A 26 -5.10 8.58 -7.24
C SER A 26 -6.15 8.68 -6.12
N LEU A 27 -5.92 8.03 -4.96
CA LEU A 27 -6.78 8.13 -3.79
C LEU A 27 -6.84 9.54 -3.21
N MET A 28 -5.80 10.36 -3.42
CA MET A 28 -5.78 11.75 -2.92
C MET A 28 -6.96 12.58 -3.43
N GLN A 29 -7.46 12.29 -4.65
CA GLN A 29 -8.63 12.98 -5.21
C GLN A 29 -9.96 12.55 -4.57
N LYS A 30 -9.97 11.40 -3.88
CA LYS A 30 -11.15 10.85 -3.21
C LYS A 30 -11.25 11.23 -1.73
N ILE A 31 -10.23 11.91 -1.20
CA ILE A 31 -10.13 12.30 0.20
C ILE A 31 -10.90 13.61 0.45
N SER A 32 -11.79 13.61 1.43
CA SER A 32 -12.34 14.81 2.07
C SER A 32 -11.51 15.22 3.29
N GLU A 33 -11.72 16.42 3.85
CA GLU A 33 -10.87 17.08 4.88
C GLU A 33 -10.55 16.22 6.14
N ASN A 34 -11.23 15.11 6.38
CA ASN A 34 -10.99 14.22 7.53
C ASN A 34 -10.73 12.74 7.17
N GLN A 35 -10.51 12.41 5.89
CA GLN A 35 -10.21 11.05 5.45
C GLN A 35 -8.70 10.88 5.24
N ARG A 36 -8.07 9.97 5.99
CA ARG A 36 -6.63 9.68 5.91
C ARG A 36 -6.32 8.20 5.78
N TYR A 37 -7.27 7.32 6.09
CA TYR A 37 -7.05 5.88 6.12
C TYR A 37 -8.00 5.17 5.15
N PHE A 38 -7.59 4.02 4.61
CA PHE A 38 -8.41 3.24 3.66
C PHE A 38 -9.84 2.95 4.13
N PRO A 39 -10.11 2.56 5.41
CA PRO A 39 -11.48 2.23 5.83
C PRO A 39 -12.42 3.44 5.87
N GLN A 40 -11.88 4.66 5.80
CA GLN A 40 -12.67 5.89 5.80
C GLN A 40 -13.13 6.27 4.39
N LEU A 41 -12.56 5.63 3.35
CA LEU A 41 -12.94 5.84 1.96
C LEU A 41 -14.02 4.82 1.55
N ASP A 42 -14.91 5.24 0.65
CA ASP A 42 -15.88 4.34 0.02
C ASP A 42 -15.17 3.46 -1.03
N LEU A 43 -14.52 2.40 -0.53
CA LEU A 43 -13.76 1.43 -1.30
C LEU A 43 -14.33 0.02 -1.12
N PRO A 44 -14.16 -0.87 -2.12
CA PRO A 44 -14.49 -2.29 -1.97
C PRO A 44 -13.78 -2.92 -0.78
N LYS A 45 -14.37 -4.00 -0.25
CA LYS A 45 -13.76 -4.78 0.84
C LYS A 45 -12.38 -5.29 0.41
N PRO A 46 -11.34 -5.12 1.25
CA PRO A 46 -10.02 -5.60 0.94
C PRO A 46 -9.95 -7.13 1.05
N LYS A 47 -9.12 -7.75 0.21
CA LYS A 47 -8.57 -9.08 0.45
C LYS A 47 -7.21 -8.89 1.11
N ILE A 48 -7.10 -9.31 2.37
CA ILE A 48 -5.89 -9.13 3.19
C ILE A 48 -5.23 -10.49 3.38
N SER A 49 -3.93 -10.56 3.10
CA SER A 49 -3.06 -11.69 3.39
C SER A 49 -1.77 -11.21 4.08
N ASN A 50 -0.87 -12.14 4.38
CA ASN A 50 0.44 -11.81 4.91
C ASN A 50 1.35 -11.17 3.83
N GLU A 51 1.04 -11.38 2.55
CA GLU A 51 1.85 -10.94 1.42
C GLU A 51 1.30 -9.66 0.78
N SER A 52 -0.01 -9.41 0.88
CA SER A 52 -0.61 -8.22 0.27
C SER A 52 -1.93 -7.76 0.90
N ILE A 53 -2.28 -6.52 0.61
CA ILE A 53 -3.62 -5.95 0.79
C ILE A 53 -4.13 -5.55 -0.60
N LEU A 54 -5.17 -6.21 -1.08
CA LEU A 54 -5.78 -5.95 -2.39
C LEU A 54 -7.17 -5.33 -2.23
N ILE A 55 -7.38 -4.15 -2.80
CA ILE A 55 -8.67 -3.46 -2.90
C ILE A 55 -9.00 -3.33 -4.38
N GLU A 56 -10.06 -3.98 -4.82
CA GLU A 56 -10.33 -4.12 -6.24
C GLU A 56 -11.82 -3.93 -6.55
N SER A 57 -12.09 -3.11 -7.56
CA SER A 57 -13.41 -2.90 -8.17
C SER A 57 -13.36 -3.31 -9.64
N ASP A 58 -14.45 -3.08 -10.38
CA ASP A 58 -14.48 -3.29 -11.83
C ASP A 58 -13.59 -2.28 -12.59
N TYR A 59 -13.36 -1.10 -12.01
CA TYR A 59 -12.65 0.00 -12.67
C TYR A 59 -11.23 0.22 -12.17
N TRP A 60 -10.94 -0.16 -10.92
CA TRP A 60 -9.70 0.20 -10.24
C TRP A 60 -9.13 -0.93 -9.40
N LYS A 61 -7.80 -0.98 -9.33
CA LYS A 61 -7.02 -1.88 -8.49
C LYS A 61 -6.04 -1.06 -7.65
N TYR A 62 -6.16 -1.18 -6.34
CA TYR A 62 -5.14 -0.76 -5.37
C TYR A 62 -4.56 -2.01 -4.70
N GLU A 63 -3.23 -2.13 -4.68
CA GLU A 63 -2.58 -3.26 -4.04
C GLU A 63 -1.34 -2.82 -3.29
N ILE A 64 -1.23 -3.19 -2.01
CA ILE A 64 0.00 -3.10 -1.24
C ILE A 64 0.61 -4.49 -1.24
N LYS A 65 1.79 -4.64 -1.84
CA LYS A 65 2.61 -5.85 -1.70
C LYS A 65 3.66 -5.66 -0.61
N PHE A 66 3.74 -6.58 0.33
CA PHE A 66 4.77 -6.60 1.36
C PHE A 66 6.01 -7.33 0.84
N LEU A 67 7.18 -6.70 0.97
CA LEU A 67 8.42 -7.22 0.38
C LEU A 67 9.37 -7.73 1.47
N LYS A 68 9.67 -6.88 2.46
CA LYS A 68 10.52 -7.21 3.60
C LYS A 68 10.37 -6.20 4.73
N GLU A 69 10.78 -6.59 5.92
CA GLU A 69 10.90 -5.71 7.08
C GLU A 69 12.39 -5.49 7.40
N THR A 70 12.80 -4.24 7.62
CA THR A 70 14.15 -3.89 8.07
C THR A 70 14.10 -2.91 9.24
N SER A 71 15.25 -2.59 9.84
CA SER A 71 15.35 -1.55 10.88
C SER A 71 14.83 -0.17 10.43
N SER A 72 14.79 0.08 9.13
CA SER A 72 14.26 1.32 8.55
C SER A 72 12.73 1.34 8.48
N GLY A 73 12.07 0.18 8.47
CA GLY A 73 10.61 0.04 8.32
C GLY A 73 10.23 -1.12 7.41
N ILE A 74 8.96 -1.13 7.00
CA ILE A 74 8.37 -2.16 6.14
C ILE A 74 8.46 -1.69 4.69
N HIS A 75 9.15 -2.45 3.86
CA HIS A 75 9.28 -2.20 2.43
C HIS A 75 8.06 -2.77 1.73
N ILE A 76 7.35 -1.90 1.02
CA ILE A 76 6.14 -2.23 0.27
C ILE A 76 6.24 -1.73 -1.16
N CYS A 77 5.47 -2.36 -2.05
CA CYS A 77 5.15 -1.80 -3.36
C CYS A 77 3.66 -1.45 -3.37
N PHE A 78 3.33 -0.18 -3.63
CA PHE A 78 1.94 0.24 -3.81
C PHE A 78 1.62 0.33 -5.30
N ILE A 79 0.66 -0.46 -5.72
CA ILE A 79 0.13 -0.49 -7.08
C ILE A 79 -1.18 0.29 -7.09
N ASP A 80 -1.26 1.26 -8.00
CA ASP A 80 -2.42 2.10 -8.23
C ASP A 80 -2.70 2.11 -9.73
N LYS A 81 -3.72 1.33 -10.11
CA LYS A 81 -3.96 0.94 -11.49
C LYS A 81 -5.43 1.06 -11.87
N ALA A 82 -5.70 1.78 -12.95
CA ALA A 82 -6.97 1.72 -13.64
C ALA A 82 -7.06 0.40 -14.41
N LYS A 83 -8.17 -0.33 -14.27
CA LYS A 83 -8.42 -1.53 -15.07
C LYS A 83 -8.74 -1.17 -16.51
N TRP A 84 -9.42 -0.03 -16.71
CA TRP A 84 -9.78 0.51 -18.00
C TRP A 84 -9.07 1.85 -18.17
N GLY A 85 -8.13 1.92 -19.12
CA GLY A 85 -7.29 3.10 -19.36
C GLY A 85 -5.80 2.78 -19.29
N SER A 86 -4.96 3.81 -19.43
CA SER A 86 -3.50 3.68 -19.44
C SER A 86 -2.84 3.98 -18.09
N TYR A 87 -3.60 4.35 -17.06
CA TYR A 87 -3.06 4.66 -15.75
C TYR A 87 -2.65 3.36 -15.03
N ASP A 88 -1.35 3.17 -14.87
CA ASP A 88 -0.74 2.04 -14.17
C ASP A 88 0.51 2.57 -13.47
N THR A 89 0.46 2.67 -12.15
CA THR A 89 1.55 3.23 -11.35
C THR A 89 1.95 2.29 -10.25
N GLN A 90 3.26 2.23 -9.99
CA GLN A 90 3.85 1.41 -8.94
C GLN A 90 4.85 2.26 -8.18
N THR A 91 4.57 2.41 -6.88
CA THR A 91 5.36 3.28 -6.01
C THR A 91 6.03 2.42 -4.94
N PRO A 92 7.36 2.23 -5.02
CA PRO A 92 8.10 1.57 -3.94
C PRO A 92 8.17 2.50 -2.72
N MET A 93 7.84 1.98 -1.55
CA MET A 93 7.77 2.79 -0.33
C MET A 93 8.27 2.03 0.89
N ILE A 94 8.80 2.78 1.86
CA ILE A 94 9.02 2.29 3.22
C ILE A 94 7.95 2.92 4.11
N ILE A 95 7.14 2.09 4.77
CA ILE A 95 6.18 2.53 5.78
C ILE A 95 6.72 2.23 7.18
N ARG A 96 6.40 3.10 8.14
CA ARG A 96 6.81 2.94 9.54
C ARG A 96 5.66 3.30 10.46
N LYS A 97 5.54 2.53 11.54
CA LYS A 97 4.58 2.81 12.60
C LYS A 97 5.10 3.91 13.52
N TYR A 98 4.30 4.95 13.70
CA TYR A 98 4.49 6.01 14.69
C TYR A 98 3.25 6.03 15.59
N ALA A 99 3.41 5.66 16.87
CA ALA A 99 2.31 5.47 17.80
C ALA A 99 1.20 4.56 17.24
N ASN A 100 0.10 5.15 16.77
CA ASN A 100 -1.10 4.44 16.31
C ASN A 100 -1.29 4.48 14.78
N GLU A 101 -0.37 5.09 14.03
CA GLU A 101 -0.48 5.24 12.58
C GLU A 101 0.75 4.71 11.84
N TYR A 102 0.55 4.24 10.62
CA TYR A 102 1.62 3.96 9.68
C TYR A 102 1.73 5.12 8.71
N VAL A 103 2.97 5.54 8.43
CA VAL A 103 3.26 6.65 7.52
C VAL A 103 4.31 6.18 6.50
N ALA A 104 4.13 6.55 5.23
CA ALA A 104 5.18 6.39 4.23
C ALA A 104 6.29 7.42 4.46
N ILE A 105 7.52 6.95 4.71
CA ILE A 105 8.66 7.80 5.10
C ILE A 105 9.73 7.92 4.02
N LYS A 106 9.66 7.10 2.96
CA LYS A 106 10.61 7.15 1.85
C LYS A 106 9.99 6.59 0.57
N MET A 107 10.10 7.36 -0.52
CA MET A 107 9.66 7.01 -1.87
C MET A 107 10.85 6.67 -2.80
N VAL A 108 11.86 5.97 -2.29
CA VAL A 108 12.98 5.49 -3.11
C VAL A 108 13.43 4.15 -2.55
N SER A 109 13.02 3.07 -3.21
CA SER A 109 13.63 1.76 -3.04
C SER A 109 13.50 0.96 -4.33
N ASP A 110 14.59 0.33 -4.78
CA ASP A 110 14.67 -0.48 -6.00
C ASP A 110 13.92 -1.82 -5.87
N VAL A 111 12.74 -1.86 -5.25
CA VAL A 111 12.12 -3.13 -4.76
C VAL A 111 10.82 -3.49 -5.48
N CYS A 112 10.26 -2.60 -6.31
CA CYS A 112 9.13 -2.95 -7.20
C CYS A 112 9.60 -3.64 -8.51
N GLU A 113 10.71 -4.39 -8.48
CA GLU A 113 11.49 -4.87 -9.64
C GLU A 113 10.69 -5.63 -10.73
N ASP A 114 9.45 -6.04 -10.46
CA ASP A 114 8.61 -6.80 -11.40
C ASP A 114 8.28 -6.06 -12.72
N PHE A 115 8.55 -4.75 -12.84
CA PHE A 115 8.30 -3.96 -14.07
C PHE A 115 9.54 -3.31 -14.69
N ALA A 116 10.76 -3.61 -14.21
CA ALA A 116 12.00 -3.15 -14.84
C ALA A 116 12.53 -4.12 -15.93
N LYS A 117 11.68 -4.99 -16.48
CA LYS A 117 12.02 -5.92 -17.57
C LYS A 117 11.31 -5.56 -18.86
#